data_AF-A0A8S2VAP3-F1
#
_entry.id   AF-A0A8S2VAP3-F1
#
_cell.length_a   1.000
_cell.length_b   1.000
_cell.length_c   1.000
_cell.angle_alpha   90.00
_cell.angle_beta   90.00
_cell.angle_gamma   90.00
#
_symmetry.space_group_name_H-M   'P 1'
#
loop_
_entity.id
_entity.type
_entity.pdbx_description
1 polymer ?
#
loop_
_entity_poly.entity_id
_entity_poly.type
_entity_poly.pdbx_seq_one_letter_code
_entity_poly.pdbx_strand_id
1 'polypeptide(L)'
;KADDKIVELLSHWHPNMTINLLDDHSPWTKGSIPPPLDQYIEFDMLTGKYYPVLYLNDYWNLLSDYYPINNTMDTLNLTLVYSPLQLWKWQMYISQSLRQSWYGNLLGDDESDEDQDAMKRALIETNPYLLIITICVSIVHTVFEILAFKNDIQFWRTRKSLEGLSVRSIFFNIFQSAIVLLYVFDNDTNTMVRISVFVGILI
;
A
#
# COMPACT_ATOMS: atom_id res chain seq x y z
N LYS A 1 2.28 -3.43 -37.56
CA LYS A 1 0.83 -3.73 -37.40
C LYS A 1 0.66 -4.08 -35.93
N ALA A 2 0.35 -3.09 -35.10
CA ALA A 2 -0.03 -3.34 -33.72
C ALA A 2 -1.39 -4.04 -33.79
N ASP A 3 -1.46 -5.24 -33.25
CA ASP A 3 -2.69 -5.99 -33.09
C ASP A 3 -3.49 -5.24 -32.03
N ASP A 4 -4.53 -4.55 -32.46
CA ASP A 4 -5.47 -3.84 -31.61
C ASP A 4 -6.29 -4.93 -30.89
N LYS A 5 -5.70 -5.50 -29.83
CA LYS A 5 -6.43 -6.40 -28.92
C LYS A 5 -7.58 -5.59 -28.38
N ILE A 6 -8.77 -5.81 -28.94
CA ILE A 6 -10.03 -5.33 -28.38
C ILE A 6 -10.05 -5.91 -26.97
N VAL A 7 -9.76 -5.07 -25.99
CA VAL A 7 -9.89 -5.42 -24.58
C VAL A 7 -11.39 -5.55 -24.35
N GLU A 8 -11.89 -6.79 -24.36
CA GLU A 8 -13.26 -7.04 -23.97
C GLU A 8 -13.37 -6.65 -22.49
N LEU A 9 -14.08 -5.55 -22.24
CA LEU A 9 -14.37 -5.07 -20.89
C LEU A 9 -15.28 -6.10 -20.21
N LEU A 10 -14.67 -7.02 -19.48
CA LEU A 10 -15.36 -8.07 -18.76
C LEU A 10 -15.74 -7.56 -17.37
N SER A 11 -17.05 -7.40 -17.12
CA SER A 11 -17.55 -7.02 -15.81
C SER A 11 -17.43 -8.19 -14.84
N HIS A 12 -17.05 -7.91 -13.59
CA HIS A 12 -16.90 -8.92 -12.55
C HIS A 12 -17.93 -8.70 -11.42
N TRP A 13 -18.34 -9.78 -10.76
CA TRP A 13 -19.31 -9.76 -9.65
C TRP A 13 -18.72 -10.35 -8.38
N HIS A 14 -19.03 -9.73 -7.25
CA HIS A 14 -18.75 -10.27 -5.93
C HIS A 14 -20.06 -10.54 -5.18
N PRO A 15 -20.29 -11.77 -4.68
CA PRO A 15 -21.57 -12.16 -4.11
C PRO A 15 -21.79 -11.63 -2.70
N ASN A 16 -20.77 -11.12 -2.01
CA ASN A 16 -20.89 -10.61 -0.64
C ASN A 16 -20.72 -9.09 -0.59
N MET A 17 -21.61 -8.40 0.12
CA MET A 17 -21.48 -6.97 0.39
C MET A 17 -21.74 -6.70 1.86
N THR A 18 -20.76 -6.08 2.51
CA THR A 18 -20.87 -5.74 3.93
C THR A 18 -21.30 -4.28 4.05
N ILE A 19 -22.41 -4.05 4.74
CA ILE A 19 -22.90 -2.72 5.06
C ILE A 19 -22.51 -2.43 6.51
N ASN A 20 -21.67 -1.42 6.68
CA ASN A 20 -21.19 -1.00 7.98
C ASN A 20 -21.86 0.28 8.44
N LEU A 21 -22.54 0.22 9.59
CA LEU A 21 -22.98 1.43 10.30
C LEU A 21 -21.84 1.90 11.20
N LEU A 22 -21.40 3.14 11.03
CA LEU A 22 -20.36 3.69 11.89
C LEU A 22 -20.89 3.90 13.30
N ASP A 23 -20.27 3.23 14.27
CA ASP A 23 -20.49 3.42 15.69
C ASP A 23 -19.47 4.44 16.20
N ASP A 24 -19.89 5.70 16.20
CA ASP A 24 -19.05 6.83 16.59
C ASP A 24 -19.76 7.72 17.62
N HIS A 25 -19.02 8.08 18.65
CA HIS A 25 -19.46 8.95 19.75
C HIS A 25 -18.63 10.24 19.81
N SER A 26 -17.81 10.50 18.80
CA SER A 26 -16.96 11.69 18.71
C SER A 26 -17.82 12.92 18.38
N PRO A 27 -17.61 14.06 19.06
CA PRO A 27 -18.37 15.27 18.81
C PRO A 27 -17.84 16.00 17.56
N TRP A 28 -18.11 15.48 16.37
CA TRP A 28 -17.68 16.12 15.13
C TRP A 28 -18.39 17.46 14.92
N THR A 29 -17.60 18.46 14.55
CA THR A 29 -18.10 19.77 14.13
C THR A 29 -17.63 20.05 12.71
N LYS A 30 -18.41 20.85 11.96
CA LYS A 30 -18.07 21.19 10.58
C LYS A 30 -16.71 21.90 10.53
N GLY A 31 -15.75 21.32 9.80
CA GLY A 31 -14.39 21.83 9.67
C GLY A 31 -13.38 21.32 10.69
N SER A 32 -13.79 20.56 11.71
CA SER A 32 -12.87 19.91 12.67
C SER A 32 -12.54 18.46 12.30
N ILE A 33 -13.13 17.94 11.22
CA ILE A 33 -12.88 16.57 10.76
C ILE A 33 -11.58 16.55 9.96
N PRO A 34 -10.65 15.64 10.28
CA PRO A 34 -9.45 15.48 9.47
C PRO A 34 -9.80 14.94 8.07
N PRO A 35 -9.26 15.53 6.99
CA PRO A 35 -9.27 14.91 5.68
C PRO A 35 -8.59 13.54 5.80
N PRO A 36 -9.19 12.46 5.28
CA PRO A 36 -10.24 12.41 4.26
C PRO A 36 -11.68 12.12 4.74
N LEU A 37 -11.87 11.99 6.05
CA LEU A 37 -13.15 11.55 6.61
C LEU A 37 -14.25 12.58 6.37
N ASP A 38 -13.85 13.83 6.14
CA ASP A 38 -14.71 14.97 5.83
C ASP A 38 -15.58 14.74 4.59
N GLN A 39 -15.10 13.96 3.62
CA GLN A 39 -15.85 13.64 2.39
C GLN A 39 -17.03 12.70 2.62
N TYR A 40 -17.00 11.92 3.70
CA TYR A 40 -18.01 10.90 4.00
C TYR A 40 -19.00 11.31 5.10
N ILE A 41 -18.76 12.44 5.76
CA ILE A 41 -19.61 12.94 6.85
C ILE A 41 -20.38 14.16 6.35
N GLU A 42 -21.69 13.99 6.19
CA GLU A 42 -22.59 15.08 5.86
C GLU A 42 -23.19 15.72 7.12
N PHE A 43 -23.19 17.04 7.16
CA PHE A 43 -23.80 17.82 8.24
C PHE A 43 -25.11 18.44 7.79
N ASP A 44 -26.11 18.38 8.66
CA ASP A 44 -27.33 19.16 8.52
C ASP A 44 -27.04 20.65 8.76
N MET A 45 -27.48 21.50 7.83
CA MET A 45 -27.27 22.94 7.86
C MET A 45 -28.07 23.64 8.96
N LEU A 46 -29.19 23.05 9.41
CA LEU A 46 -30.08 23.67 10.38
C LEU A 46 -29.73 23.32 11.82
N THR A 47 -29.44 22.04 12.09
CA THR A 47 -29.15 21.56 13.46
C THR A 47 -27.67 21.51 13.80
N GLY A 48 -26.77 21.58 12.80
CA GLY A 48 -25.33 21.43 12.99
C GLY A 48 -24.91 20.02 13.41
N LYS A 49 -25.83 19.03 13.36
CA LYS A 49 -25.57 17.62 13.65
C LYS A 49 -25.16 16.89 12.37
N TYR A 50 -24.41 15.80 12.50
CA TYR A 50 -24.03 14.95 11.39
C TYR A 50 -24.99 13.76 11.24
N TYR A 51 -25.14 13.27 10.01
CA TYR A 51 -25.90 12.06 9.71
C TYR A 51 -25.07 10.81 10.03
N PRO A 52 -25.72 9.70 10.44
CA PRO A 52 -25.01 8.44 10.65
C PRO A 52 -24.35 7.99 9.35
N VAL A 53 -23.05 7.70 9.41
CA VAL A 53 -22.29 7.28 8.25
C VAL A 53 -22.56 5.81 7.97
N LEU A 54 -23.10 5.53 6.78
CA LEU A 54 -23.23 4.18 6.25
C LEU A 54 -22.07 3.94 5.28
N TYR A 55 -21.19 3.01 5.64
CA TYR A 55 -20.05 2.64 4.82
C TYR A 55 -20.31 1.31 4.13
N LEU A 56 -20.33 1.31 2.79
CA LEU A 56 -20.35 0.08 2.00
C LEU A 56 -18.92 -0.46 1.96
N ASN A 57 -18.70 -1.58 2.64
CA ASN A 57 -17.39 -2.14 2.86
C ASN A 57 -17.11 -3.26 1.85
N ASP A 58 -16.20 -2.95 0.95
CA ASP A 58 -15.56 -3.83 -0.02
C ASP A 58 -14.08 -4.08 0.29
N TYR A 59 -13.56 -3.53 1.41
CA TYR A 59 -12.13 -3.54 1.71
C TYR A 59 -11.55 -4.95 1.83
N TRP A 60 -12.29 -5.90 2.41
CA TRP A 60 -11.84 -7.30 2.55
C TRP A 60 -12.28 -8.21 1.41
N ASN A 61 -12.86 -7.67 0.34
CA ASN A 61 -13.17 -8.47 -0.84
C ASN A 61 -11.87 -8.69 -1.61
N LEU A 62 -11.46 -9.95 -1.78
CA LEU A 62 -10.26 -10.27 -2.54
C LEU A 62 -10.58 -10.28 -4.04
N LEU A 63 -9.62 -9.92 -4.89
CA LEU A 63 -9.76 -10.00 -6.34
C LEU A 63 -10.08 -11.44 -6.82
N SER A 64 -9.62 -12.45 -6.09
CA SER A 64 -9.90 -13.87 -6.38
C SER A 64 -11.37 -14.26 -6.20
N ASP A 65 -12.12 -13.51 -5.39
CA ASP A 65 -13.51 -13.82 -5.05
C ASP A 65 -14.49 -13.27 -6.10
N TYR A 66 -13.98 -12.44 -7.01
CA TYR A 66 -14.74 -11.90 -8.13
C TYR A 66 -14.80 -12.91 -9.28
N TYR A 67 -15.99 -13.10 -9.85
CA TYR A 67 -16.18 -13.94 -11.03
C TYR A 67 -16.74 -13.14 -12.20
N PRO A 68 -16.41 -13.52 -13.45
CA PRO A 68 -16.85 -12.77 -14.62
C PRO A 68 -18.34 -12.93 -14.88
N ILE A 69 -19.00 -11.82 -15.21
CA ILE A 69 -20.40 -11.77 -15.60
C ILE A 69 -20.48 -12.05 -17.10
N ASN A 70 -21.16 -13.13 -17.46
CA ASN A 70 -21.43 -13.52 -18.84
C ASN A 70 -22.92 -13.38 -19.16
N ASN A 71 -23.23 -13.23 -20.46
CA ASN A 71 -24.61 -13.13 -20.97
C ASN A 71 -25.49 -14.36 -20.71
N THR A 72 -24.93 -15.44 -20.16
CA THR A 72 -25.64 -16.68 -19.82
C THR A 72 -26.14 -16.72 -18.38
N MET A 73 -25.77 -15.75 -17.54
CA MET A 73 -26.19 -15.68 -16.14
C MET A 73 -27.39 -14.74 -15.97
N ASP A 74 -28.59 -15.31 -15.76
CA ASP A 74 -29.83 -14.53 -15.56
C ASP A 74 -30.03 -14.06 -14.10
N THR A 75 -29.36 -14.70 -13.13
CA THR A 75 -29.51 -14.41 -11.70
C THR A 75 -28.16 -14.37 -11.00
N LEU A 76 -27.91 -13.32 -10.22
CA LEU A 76 -26.72 -13.16 -9.39
C LEU A 76 -27.12 -13.26 -7.91
N ASN A 77 -26.35 -14.00 -7.12
CA ASN A 77 -26.54 -14.06 -5.68
C ASN A 77 -25.90 -12.85 -5.00
N LEU A 78 -26.62 -12.25 -4.06
CA LEU A 78 -26.12 -11.16 -3.22
C LEU A 78 -26.43 -11.45 -1.76
N THR A 79 -25.38 -11.61 -0.96
CA THR A 79 -25.43 -11.78 0.49
C THR A 79 -25.08 -10.46 1.13
N LEU A 80 -26.04 -9.86 1.84
CA LEU A 80 -25.85 -8.62 2.58
C LEU A 80 -25.54 -8.93 4.04
N VAL A 81 -24.39 -8.46 4.52
CA VAL A 81 -23.98 -8.57 5.92
C VAL A 81 -24.02 -7.21 6.56
N TYR A 82 -24.77 -7.07 7.64
CA TYR A 82 -24.85 -5.81 8.40
C TYR A 82 -24.05 -5.93 9.70
N SER A 83 -23.11 -5.00 9.93
CA SER A 83 -22.32 -4.98 11.17
C SER A 83 -21.88 -3.57 11.58
N PRO A 84 -21.81 -3.26 12.89
CA PRO A 84 -21.28 -1.97 13.33
C PRO A 84 -19.78 -1.88 13.10
N LEU A 85 -19.29 -0.71 12.68
CA LEU A 85 -17.87 -0.43 12.42
C LEU A 85 -17.35 0.63 13.37
N GLN A 86 -16.19 0.37 13.95
CA GLN A 86 -15.51 1.29 14.87
C GLN A 86 -14.72 2.36 14.08
N LEU A 87 -14.66 3.58 14.62
CA LEU A 87 -14.01 4.72 13.96
C LEU A 87 -12.58 4.46 13.50
N TRP A 88 -11.73 3.85 14.32
CA TRP A 88 -10.34 3.58 13.97
C TRP A 88 -10.21 2.59 12.80
N LYS A 89 -11.10 1.59 12.69
CA LYS A 89 -11.10 0.64 11.57
C LYS A 89 -11.48 1.36 10.28
N TRP A 90 -12.51 2.20 10.37
CA TRP A 90 -12.95 3.01 9.25
C TRP A 90 -11.84 3.95 8.76
N GLN A 91 -11.14 4.64 9.67
CA GLN A 91 -9.97 5.46 9.34
C GLN A 91 -8.88 4.67 8.60
N MET A 92 -8.60 3.44 9.04
CA MET A 92 -7.62 2.57 8.39
C MET A 92 -8.07 2.16 6.98
N TYR A 93 -9.35 1.89 6.76
CA TYR A 93 -9.88 1.55 5.43
C TYR A 93 -9.84 2.74 4.48
N ILE A 94 -10.33 3.90 4.90
CA ILE A 94 -10.31 5.11 4.06
C ILE A 94 -8.87 5.55 3.77
N SER A 95 -7.97 5.54 4.77
CA SER A 95 -6.57 5.94 4.53
C SER A 95 -5.84 5.07 3.50
N GLN A 96 -6.26 3.81 3.33
CA GLN A 96 -5.72 2.91 2.31
C GLN A 96 -6.30 3.21 0.93
N SER A 97 -7.61 3.45 0.82
CA SER A 97 -8.23 3.80 -0.46
C SER A 97 -7.69 5.11 -1.04
N LEU A 98 -7.30 6.08 -0.20
CA LEU A 98 -6.65 7.30 -0.71
C LEU A 98 -5.20 7.11 -1.09
N ARG A 99 -4.46 6.22 -0.41
CA ARG A 99 -3.13 5.86 -0.88
C ARG A 99 -3.22 5.32 -2.30
N GLN A 100 -4.16 4.43 -2.58
CA GLN A 100 -4.41 3.93 -3.93
C GLN A 100 -4.72 5.07 -4.92
N SER A 101 -5.61 6.00 -4.57
CA SER A 101 -5.93 7.14 -5.44
C SER A 101 -4.74 8.10 -5.68
N TRP A 102 -3.90 8.35 -4.68
CA TRP A 102 -2.77 9.26 -4.80
C TRP A 102 -1.57 8.62 -5.51
N TYR A 103 -1.20 7.40 -5.11
CA TYR A 103 -0.10 6.66 -5.73
C TYR A 103 -0.46 6.19 -7.14
N GLY A 104 -1.68 5.72 -7.37
CA GLY A 104 -2.18 5.34 -8.70
C GLY A 104 -2.19 6.50 -9.69
N ASN A 105 -2.57 7.71 -9.26
CA ASN A 105 -2.54 8.89 -10.14
C ASN A 105 -1.14 9.49 -10.35
N LEU A 106 -0.21 9.33 -9.40
CA LEU A 106 1.14 9.89 -9.50
C LEU A 106 2.10 8.97 -10.28
N LEU A 107 1.92 7.65 -10.18
CA LEU A 107 2.82 6.65 -10.73
C LEU A 107 2.20 5.81 -11.85
N GLY A 108 0.89 5.95 -12.12
CA GLY A 108 0.21 5.31 -13.25
C GLY A 108 0.25 3.78 -13.22
N ASP A 109 0.37 3.21 -12.01
CA ASP A 109 0.73 1.81 -11.82
C ASP A 109 -0.47 1.00 -11.30
N ASP A 110 -1.01 0.15 -12.17
CA ASP A 110 -2.04 -0.85 -11.82
C ASP A 110 -1.49 -1.94 -10.88
N GLU A 111 -0.17 -2.03 -10.67
CA GLU A 111 0.46 -2.95 -9.70
C GLU A 111 -0.05 -2.72 -8.27
N SER A 112 -0.55 -1.51 -7.96
CA SER A 112 -0.99 -1.18 -6.60
C SER A 112 -2.18 -2.01 -6.11
N ASP A 113 -3.08 -2.42 -7.01
CA ASP A 113 -4.26 -3.20 -6.64
C ASP A 113 -3.91 -4.67 -6.37
N GLU A 114 -3.05 -5.24 -7.21
CA GLU A 114 -2.55 -6.61 -7.04
C GLU A 114 -1.68 -6.73 -5.77
N ASP A 115 -0.82 -5.75 -5.50
CA ASP A 115 0.02 -5.72 -4.29
C ASP A 115 -0.83 -5.62 -3.01
N GLN A 116 -1.87 -4.77 -3.01
CA GLN A 116 -2.79 -4.67 -1.88
C GLN A 116 -3.55 -5.97 -1.66
N ASP A 117 -4.03 -6.61 -2.74
CA ASP A 117 -4.74 -7.88 -2.65
C ASP A 117 -3.81 -9.01 -2.14
N ALA A 118 -2.57 -9.05 -2.61
CA ALA A 118 -1.55 -9.98 -2.12
C ALA A 118 -1.25 -9.78 -0.64
N MET A 119 -1.18 -8.53 -0.17
CA MET A 119 -1.03 -8.22 1.25
C MET A 119 -2.25 -8.69 2.06
N LYS A 120 -3.48 -8.43 1.57
CA LYS A 120 -4.72 -8.89 2.23
C LYS A 120 -4.79 -10.42 2.33
N ARG A 121 -4.45 -11.11 1.24
CA ARG A 121 -4.30 -12.59 1.20
C ARG A 121 -3.29 -13.05 2.22
N ALA A 122 -2.10 -12.46 2.26
CA ALA A 122 -1.09 -12.81 3.24
C ALA A 122 -1.59 -12.62 4.68
N LEU A 123 -2.36 -11.57 4.98
CA LEU A 123 -2.93 -11.34 6.32
C LEU A 123 -4.02 -12.35 6.71
N ILE A 124 -4.86 -12.77 5.76
CA ILE A 124 -5.99 -13.68 6.02
C ILE A 124 -5.54 -15.15 6.02
N GLU A 125 -4.70 -15.53 5.06
CA GLU A 125 -4.31 -16.93 4.82
C GLU A 125 -3.12 -17.38 5.67
N THR A 126 -2.25 -16.45 6.09
CA THR A 126 -1.07 -16.80 6.88
C THR A 126 -1.42 -17.07 8.33
N ASN A 127 -0.73 -18.03 8.94
CA ASN A 127 -0.83 -18.27 10.37
C ASN A 127 -0.43 -17.02 11.18
N PRO A 128 -1.28 -16.54 12.12
CA PRO A 128 -1.03 -15.31 12.86
C PRO A 128 0.27 -15.32 13.66
N TYR A 129 0.71 -16.49 14.17
CA TYR A 129 1.98 -16.59 14.88
C TYR A 129 3.18 -16.38 13.95
N LEU A 130 3.13 -16.95 12.73
CA LEU A 130 4.19 -16.76 11.74
C LEU A 130 4.23 -15.31 11.27
N LEU A 131 3.07 -14.71 11.02
CA LEU A 131 2.95 -13.31 10.61
C LEU A 131 3.58 -12.36 11.63
N ILE A 132 3.28 -12.54 12.92
CA ILE A 132 3.86 -11.71 13.99
C ILE A 132 5.38 -11.86 14.04
N ILE A 133 5.90 -13.09 13.95
CA ILE A 133 7.35 -13.33 13.94
C ILE A 133 8.00 -12.64 12.74
N THR A 134 7.40 -12.76 11.54
CA THR A 134 7.89 -12.09 10.32
C THR A 134 7.97 -10.59 10.53
N ILE A 135 6.91 -9.96 11.04
CA ILE A 135 6.89 -8.52 11.32
C ILE A 135 7.99 -8.14 12.33
N CYS A 136 8.16 -8.91 13.41
CA CYS A 136 9.21 -8.65 14.39
C CYS A 136 10.62 -8.76 13.79
N VAL A 137 10.88 -9.80 13.02
CA VAL A 137 12.18 -10.00 12.34
C VAL A 137 12.43 -8.88 11.33
N SER A 138 11.42 -8.49 10.55
CA SER A 138 11.52 -7.37 9.61
C SER A 138 11.85 -6.06 10.30
N ILE A 139 11.18 -5.72 11.41
CA ILE A 139 11.48 -4.49 12.17
C ILE A 139 12.91 -4.51 12.70
N VAL A 140 13.35 -5.63 13.29
CA VAL A 140 14.73 -5.75 13.81
C VAL A 140 15.75 -5.64 12.69
N HIS A 141 15.48 -6.26 11.54
CA HIS A 141 16.32 -6.15 10.35
C HIS A 141 16.45 -4.70 9.89
N THR A 142 15.33 -3.99 9.72
CA THR A 142 15.33 -2.57 9.33
C THR A 142 16.08 -1.69 10.34
N VAL A 143 15.96 -1.96 11.65
CA VAL A 143 16.72 -1.22 12.67
C VAL A 143 18.22 -1.46 12.54
N PHE A 144 18.67 -2.70 12.31
CA PHE A 144 20.09 -2.99 12.10
C PHE A 144 20.64 -2.35 10.83
N GLU A 145 19.88 -2.35 9.74
CA GLU A 145 20.26 -1.68 8.51
C GLU A 145 20.42 -0.17 8.72
N ILE A 146 19.49 0.49 9.41
CA ILE A 146 19.58 1.93 9.72
C ILE A 146 20.80 2.22 10.60
N LEU A 147 21.10 1.36 11.58
CA LEU A 147 22.27 1.52 12.45
C LEU A 147 23.59 1.32 11.69
N ALA A 148 23.65 0.32 10.81
CA ALA A 148 24.80 0.08 9.94
C ALA A 148 25.02 1.27 9.00
N PHE A 149 23.97 1.73 8.33
CA PHE A 149 24.01 2.89 7.45
C PHE A 149 24.45 4.17 8.19
N LYS A 150 23.92 4.38 9.40
CA LYS A 150 24.36 5.50 10.25
C LYS A 150 25.84 5.39 10.62
N ASN A 151 26.32 4.18 10.92
CA ASN A 151 27.72 3.94 11.24
C ASN A 151 28.63 4.23 10.04
N ASP A 152 28.25 3.78 8.84
CA ASP A 152 28.98 4.02 7.59
C ASP A 152 29.09 5.53 7.28
N ILE A 153 27.97 6.26 7.34
CA ILE A 153 27.99 7.73 7.16
C ILE A 153 28.91 8.39 8.20
N GLN A 154 28.82 7.96 9.46
CA GLN A 154 29.64 8.52 10.53
C GLN A 154 31.13 8.23 10.31
N PHE A 155 31.47 7.03 9.81
CA PHE A 155 32.83 6.62 9.49
C PHE A 155 33.44 7.53 8.42
N TRP A 156 32.73 7.75 7.32
CA TRP A 156 33.19 8.60 6.22
C TRP A 156 33.23 10.09 6.59
N ARG A 157 32.26 10.58 7.37
CA ARG A 157 32.21 11.98 7.81
C ARG A 157 33.34 12.35 8.78
N THR A 158 33.81 11.41 9.60
CA THR A 158 34.79 11.69 10.67
C THR A 158 36.24 11.53 10.19
N ARG A 159 36.48 10.80 9.10
CA ARG A 159 37.82 10.52 8.56
C ARG A 159 38.39 11.73 7.81
N LYS A 160 39.57 12.19 8.23
CA LYS A 160 40.37 13.24 7.53
C LYS A 160 41.52 12.69 6.70
N SER A 161 41.86 11.41 6.85
CA SER A 161 42.95 10.72 6.14
C SER A 161 42.49 9.33 5.68
N LEU A 162 42.84 8.96 4.44
CA LEU A 162 42.53 7.68 3.79
C LEU A 162 43.47 6.53 4.23
N GLU A 163 44.35 6.79 5.21
CA GLU A 163 45.31 5.81 5.70
C GLU A 163 44.59 4.63 6.40
N GLY A 164 44.80 3.41 5.88
CA GLY A 164 44.12 2.18 6.33
C GLY A 164 42.94 1.72 5.47
N LEU A 165 42.57 2.46 4.42
CA LEU A 165 41.56 2.05 3.44
C LEU A 165 42.22 1.58 2.14
N SER A 166 41.75 0.45 1.60
CA SER A 166 42.18 -0.04 0.29
C SER A 166 41.41 0.68 -0.82
N VAL A 167 42.09 1.58 -1.54
CA VAL A 167 41.52 2.28 -2.71
C VAL A 167 41.00 1.28 -3.75
N ARG A 168 41.66 0.12 -3.90
CA ARG A 168 41.21 -0.96 -4.79
C ARG A 168 39.86 -1.56 -4.36
N SER A 169 39.63 -1.70 -3.05
CA SER A 169 38.37 -2.23 -2.52
C SER A 169 37.22 -1.24 -2.69
N ILE A 170 37.48 0.07 -2.55
CA ILE A 170 36.49 1.12 -2.78
C ILE A 170 36.05 1.14 -4.26
N PHE A 171 37.01 1.16 -5.19
CA PHE A 171 36.70 1.11 -6.62
C PHE A 171 35.94 -0.15 -7.02
N PHE A 172 36.30 -1.30 -6.45
CA PHE A 172 35.60 -2.55 -6.72
C PHE A 172 34.15 -2.53 -6.20
N ASN A 173 33.89 -1.93 -5.04
CA ASN A 173 32.52 -1.76 -4.52
C ASN A 173 31.68 -0.84 -5.42
N ILE A 174 32.22 0.31 -5.84
CA ILE A 174 31.50 1.23 -6.75
C ILE A 174 31.19 0.53 -8.07
N PHE A 175 32.14 -0.24 -8.62
CA PHE A 175 31.96 -0.99 -9.85
C PHE A 175 30.87 -2.08 -9.71
N GLN A 176 30.90 -2.86 -8.63
CA GLN A 176 29.87 -3.85 -8.34
C GLN A 176 28.48 -3.19 -8.21
N SER A 177 28.36 -2.12 -7.42
CA SER A 177 27.10 -1.41 -7.24
C SER A 177 26.59 -0.82 -8.55
N ALA A 178 27.47 -0.33 -9.43
CA ALA A 178 27.10 0.12 -10.77
C ALA A 178 26.54 -1.00 -11.66
N ILE A 179 27.11 -2.21 -11.58
CA ILE A 179 26.56 -3.39 -12.29
C ILE A 179 25.16 -3.73 -11.75
N VAL A 180 24.96 -3.70 -10.43
CA VAL A 180 23.65 -3.94 -9.82
C VAL A 180 22.64 -2.87 -10.25
N LEU A 181 23.04 -1.60 -10.28
CA LEU A 181 22.18 -0.51 -10.76
C LEU A 181 21.77 -0.72 -12.22
N LEU A 182 22.73 -1.04 -13.10
CA LEU A 182 22.45 -1.34 -14.51
C LEU A 182 21.51 -2.53 -14.67
N TYR A 183 21.69 -3.57 -13.87
CA TYR A 183 20.79 -4.73 -13.85
C TYR A 183 19.36 -4.34 -13.45
N VAL A 184 19.19 -3.53 -12.40
CA VAL A 184 17.86 -3.06 -11.95
C VAL A 184 17.22 -2.13 -13.00
N PHE A 185 18.01 -1.32 -13.70
CA PHE A 185 17.52 -0.52 -14.83
C PHE A 185 17.06 -1.36 -16.02
N ASP A 186 17.74 -2.48 -16.29
CA ASP A 186 17.43 -3.37 -17.42
C ASP A 186 16.22 -4.28 -17.13
N ASN A 187 15.99 -4.66 -15.87
CA ASN A 187 14.89 -5.56 -15.47
C ASN A 187 13.56 -4.84 -15.19
N ASP A 188 13.45 -3.58 -15.60
CA ASP A 188 12.29 -2.72 -15.38
C ASP A 188 11.72 -2.70 -13.93
N THR A 189 12.55 -2.96 -12.92
CA THR A 189 12.12 -3.03 -11.51
C THR A 189 11.49 -1.72 -11.01
N ASN A 190 10.60 -1.81 -10.02
CA ASN A 190 9.92 -0.68 -9.37
C ASN A 190 10.85 0.54 -9.18
N THR A 191 10.38 1.72 -9.58
CA THR A 191 11.09 3.00 -9.54
C THR A 191 11.68 3.30 -8.16
N MET A 192 11.02 2.88 -7.08
CA MET A 192 11.52 3.04 -5.71
C MET A 192 12.85 2.30 -5.49
N VAL A 193 12.96 1.08 -6.02
CA VAL A 193 14.17 0.25 -5.93
C VAL A 193 15.29 0.87 -6.73
N ARG A 194 15.02 1.36 -7.96
CA ARG A 194 16.01 2.08 -8.79
C ARG A 194 16.62 3.26 -8.06
N ILE A 195 15.78 4.08 -7.41
CA ILE A 195 16.24 5.26 -6.66
C ILE A 195 17.07 4.85 -5.44
N SER A 196 16.67 3.81 -4.71
CA SER A 196 17.40 3.35 -3.52
C SER A 196 18.84 2.90 -3.83
N VAL A 197 19.02 2.11 -4.90
CA VAL A 197 20.35 1.64 -5.34
C VAL A 197 21.19 2.80 -5.87
N PHE A 198 20.57 3.76 -6.56
CA PHE A 198 21.24 4.96 -7.05
C PHE A 198 21.79 5.83 -5.92
N VAL A 199 21.00 6.07 -4.87
CA VAL A 199 21.45 6.81 -3.68
C VAL A 199 22.58 6.05 -2.97
N GLY A 200 22.52 4.72 -2.92
CA GLY A 200 23.57 3.88 -2.34
C GLY A 200 24.93 3.98 -3.04
N ILE A 201 24.99 4.39 -4.31
CA ILE A 201 26.25 4.64 -5.04
C ILE A 201 26.81 6.04 -4.77
N LEU A 202 25.95 7.02 -4.46
CA LEU A 202 26.34 8.41 -4.25
C LEU A 202 26.96 8.69 -2.87
N ILE A 203 26.76 7.78 -1.91
CA ILE A 203 27.26 7.86 -0.53
C ILE A 203 28.61 7.15 -0.44
#